data_AF-A0A847NV06-F1
#
_entry.id   AF-A0A847NV06-F1
#
_cell.length_a   1.000
_cell.length_b   1.000
_cell.length_c   1.000
_cell.angle_alpha   90.00
_cell.angle_beta   90.00
_cell.angle_gamma   90.00
#
_symmetry.space_group_name_H-M   'P 1'
#
loop_
_entity.id
_entity.type
_entity.pdbx_description
1 polymer ?
#
loop_
_entity_poly.entity_id
_entity_poly.type
_entity_poly.pdbx_seq_one_letter_code
_entity_poly.pdbx_strand_id
1 'polypeptide(L)'
;MTIIDSETVVVFNFNELKTVLEGNTYNYIYFGDNITLGSTGINVNSSRSVLTIDGTYQNVRYTYEDYTSAAYTQTILIQGAASGINVTVKNIDIIGHNYYGVVCVYDSANFINVVVTYENINYTGPQLAFNPYSSLRIIDSEINIVTSTSSANEVAETRNVTLGGNVTINSTTTSTSIFWFRNVVGGVIPYFNVLPGANINITSTNMYLYYVSSAEYIDMTFGSNSTTSITTALGLSYYDTHYTRNVLIDSEAQLNIEQTTQWGTTATWIVRGEFKMNTGSSLKMISNYTGSTSNYCLQFTGTNPVPSLILNNPKSLIFYCNPANAIYASNSTNFTINISQYNRWTSVTSLFSAGDIYDIPTYSWYKLENTNNLTVTGTFLNNNTIISTTNLTPGEQAELPALSNFLITGTRVLSFGRPSLSLNPISDTSLDMTGTTEPNADIKITYDGNDYYVQADNTGEFIYSYSPALPSGTKISFVSNVAGSFLYRFRTVEIIFNGDIYITEATDEITFDLNPFQFSPTLCNRANPLKVVIQDNRIVTSPWDLYATVNIPLINEKGSTLPDGLVFINDLGNMIALSDTPTLVYSSFGTPGTTDVEWDDNEGILLQLNIIPIVANTTYRANINWIIE
;
A
#
# COMPACT_ATOMS: atom_id res chain seq x y z
N MET A 1 -12.95 52.24 2.87
CA MET A 1 -11.99 51.33 3.53
C MET A 1 -12.13 51.49 5.03
N THR A 2 -11.96 50.41 5.78
CA THR A 2 -12.01 50.40 7.26
C THR A 2 -10.64 49.99 7.79
N ILE A 3 -9.98 50.88 8.53
CA ILE A 3 -8.68 50.60 9.15
C ILE A 3 -8.92 49.77 10.41
N ILE A 4 -8.25 48.61 10.52
CA ILE A 4 -8.33 47.74 11.70
C ILE A 4 -7.20 48.10 12.66
N ASP A 5 -5.97 48.16 12.15
CA ASP A 5 -4.76 48.54 12.90
C ASP A 5 -3.69 49.10 11.94
N SER A 6 -2.43 49.20 12.37
CA SER A 6 -1.33 49.75 11.56
C SER A 6 -0.87 48.85 10.39
N GLU A 7 -1.26 47.59 10.40
CA GLU A 7 -0.87 46.55 9.43
C GLU A 7 -2.05 46.01 8.62
N THR A 8 -3.29 46.22 9.09
CA THR A 8 -4.49 45.57 8.59
C THR A 8 -5.59 46.56 8.18
N VAL A 9 -6.18 46.35 7.01
CA VAL A 9 -7.26 47.18 6.46
C VAL A 9 -8.31 46.34 5.74
N VAL A 10 -9.57 46.80 5.72
CA VAL A 10 -10.67 46.24 4.94
C VAL A 10 -10.98 47.17 3.77
N VAL A 11 -11.09 46.62 2.57
CA VAL A 11 -11.45 47.35 1.34
C VAL A 11 -12.76 46.83 0.76
N PHE A 12 -13.55 47.72 0.15
CA PHE A 12 -14.89 47.39 -0.35
C PHE A 12 -15.05 47.58 -1.86
N ASN A 13 -14.01 48.04 -2.56
CA ASN A 13 -14.04 48.24 -4.00
C ASN A 13 -12.60 48.37 -4.57
N PHE A 14 -12.51 48.36 -5.90
CA PHE A 14 -11.25 48.51 -6.64
C PHE A 14 -10.44 49.75 -6.28
N ASN A 15 -11.07 50.92 -6.17
CA ASN A 15 -10.34 52.18 -5.91
C ASN A 15 -9.65 52.14 -4.54
N GLU A 16 -10.31 51.56 -3.54
CA GLU A 16 -9.74 51.35 -2.22
C GLU A 16 -8.60 50.33 -2.25
N LEU A 17 -8.80 49.18 -2.90
CA LEU A 17 -7.76 48.16 -3.06
C LEU A 17 -6.52 48.74 -3.75
N LYS A 18 -6.71 49.47 -4.86
CA LYS A 18 -5.64 50.14 -5.60
C LYS A 18 -4.89 51.13 -4.71
N THR A 19 -5.60 52.01 -4.00
CA THR A 19 -4.99 52.99 -3.11
C THR A 19 -4.14 52.32 -2.03
N VAL A 20 -4.61 51.21 -1.47
CA VAL A 20 -3.89 50.45 -0.43
C VAL A 20 -2.64 49.77 -0.99
N LEU A 21 -2.76 49.10 -2.14
CA LEU A 21 -1.67 48.31 -2.72
C LEU A 21 -0.58 49.16 -3.40
N GLU A 22 -0.93 50.28 -4.05
CA GLU A 22 0.04 51.19 -4.67
C GLU A 22 0.69 52.13 -3.65
N GLY A 23 -0.04 52.45 -2.58
CA GLY A 23 0.40 53.35 -1.51
C GLY A 23 0.94 52.62 -0.28
N ASN A 24 0.05 52.47 0.71
CA ASN A 24 0.30 52.24 2.15
C ASN A 24 1.26 51.09 2.54
N THR A 25 1.60 51.03 3.84
CA THR A 25 2.38 49.97 4.50
C THR A 25 1.55 48.75 4.95
N TYR A 26 0.22 48.75 4.83
CA TYR A 26 -0.63 47.64 5.31
C TYR A 26 -0.28 46.32 4.64
N ASN A 27 0.21 45.36 5.42
CA ASN A 27 0.61 44.04 4.95
C ASN A 27 -0.56 43.05 4.84
N TYR A 28 -1.70 43.33 5.47
CA TYR A 28 -2.88 42.47 5.48
C TYR A 28 -4.13 43.23 5.01
N ILE A 29 -4.79 42.72 3.97
CA ILE A 29 -5.96 43.35 3.37
C ILE A 29 -7.11 42.34 3.37
N TYR A 30 -8.21 42.69 4.02
CA TYR A 30 -9.48 41.98 3.94
C TYR A 30 -10.39 42.57 2.85
N PHE A 31 -11.17 41.72 2.20
CA PHE A 31 -12.29 42.15 1.36
C PHE A 31 -13.54 42.24 2.22
N GLY A 32 -14.19 43.41 2.20
CA GLY A 32 -15.49 43.64 2.84
C GLY A 32 -16.67 43.63 1.86
N ASP A 33 -16.39 43.43 0.57
CA ASP A 33 -17.37 43.27 -0.51
C ASP A 33 -16.70 42.53 -1.69
N ASN A 34 -17.47 42.15 -2.70
CA ASN A 34 -16.95 41.68 -3.98
C ASN A 34 -16.16 42.80 -4.69
N ILE A 35 -15.04 42.44 -5.32
CA ILE A 35 -14.17 43.41 -6.02
C ILE A 35 -13.97 43.01 -7.48
N THR A 36 -14.37 43.87 -8.40
CA THR A 36 -14.00 43.78 -9.83
C THR A 36 -12.83 44.71 -10.11
N LEU A 37 -11.73 44.19 -10.68
CA LEU A 37 -10.53 44.95 -11.02
C LEU A 37 -10.83 45.98 -12.13
N GLY A 38 -10.38 47.23 -11.94
CA GLY A 38 -10.53 48.28 -12.94
C GLY A 38 -9.44 48.27 -14.02
N SER A 39 -9.71 48.99 -15.10
CA SER A 39 -8.87 49.04 -16.33
C SER A 39 -7.46 49.60 -16.16
N THR A 40 -7.10 50.13 -14.99
CA THR A 40 -5.76 50.70 -14.74
C THR A 40 -4.82 49.72 -14.02
N GLY A 41 -5.30 48.51 -13.68
CA GLY A 41 -4.54 47.55 -12.87
C GLY A 41 -4.12 48.12 -11.53
N ILE A 42 -3.15 47.47 -10.88
CA ILE A 42 -2.58 47.89 -9.59
C ILE A 42 -1.08 47.62 -9.60
N ASN A 43 -0.25 48.63 -9.34
CA ASN A 43 1.19 48.46 -9.16
C ASN A 43 1.52 48.32 -7.67
N VAL A 44 1.82 47.11 -7.20
CA VAL A 44 2.14 46.87 -5.80
C VAL A 44 3.37 47.67 -5.38
N ASN A 45 3.29 48.37 -4.26
CA ASN A 45 4.41 49.14 -3.71
C ASN A 45 5.64 48.24 -3.48
N SER A 46 6.73 48.57 -4.17
CA SER A 46 7.99 47.80 -4.18
C SER A 46 8.78 47.80 -2.87
N SER A 47 8.37 48.60 -1.87
CA SER A 47 8.94 48.57 -0.52
C SER A 47 8.43 47.42 0.36
N ARG A 48 7.39 46.71 -0.07
CA ARG A 48 6.78 45.60 0.69
C ARG A 48 7.63 44.33 0.62
N SER A 49 7.76 43.63 1.75
CA SER A 49 8.35 42.29 1.84
C SER A 49 7.30 41.19 2.02
N VAL A 50 6.07 41.55 2.42
CA VAL A 50 4.95 40.63 2.59
C VAL A 50 3.65 41.33 2.20
N LEU A 51 2.70 40.56 1.69
CA LEU A 51 1.36 41.03 1.34
C LEU A 51 0.40 39.86 1.47
N THR A 52 -0.68 40.04 2.24
CA THR A 52 -1.81 39.12 2.28
C THR A 52 -3.07 39.82 1.81
N ILE A 53 -3.72 39.24 0.82
CA ILE A 53 -5.06 39.61 0.34
C ILE A 53 -5.98 38.46 0.74
N ASP A 54 -6.83 38.70 1.73
CA ASP A 54 -7.80 37.74 2.22
C ASP A 54 -9.21 38.15 1.75
N GLY A 55 -9.83 37.27 0.97
CA GLY A 55 -11.17 37.46 0.43
C GLY A 55 -12.29 37.33 1.47
N THR A 56 -11.98 37.22 2.76
CA THR A 56 -12.99 37.13 3.82
C THR A 56 -13.01 38.34 4.74
N TYR A 57 -14.18 38.68 5.28
CA TYR A 57 -14.27 39.58 6.42
C TYR A 57 -15.50 39.22 7.25
N GLN A 58 -15.35 39.16 8.58
CA GLN A 58 -16.43 38.75 9.49
C GLN A 58 -17.10 37.41 9.11
N ASN A 59 -16.28 36.44 8.68
CA ASN A 59 -16.70 35.11 8.22
C ASN A 59 -17.54 35.10 6.92
N VAL A 60 -17.59 36.20 6.19
CA VAL A 60 -18.17 36.25 4.84
C VAL A 60 -17.04 36.16 3.83
N ARG A 61 -17.16 35.25 2.84
CA ARG A 61 -16.23 35.07 1.72
C ARG A 61 -16.74 35.84 0.50
N TYR A 62 -15.85 36.57 -0.15
CA TYR A 62 -16.17 37.44 -1.29
C TYR A 62 -15.48 36.98 -2.58
N THR A 63 -15.93 37.54 -3.69
CA THR A 63 -15.42 37.27 -5.03
C THR A 63 -14.46 38.38 -5.50
N TYR A 64 -13.41 37.99 -6.20
CA TYR A 64 -12.56 38.86 -6.99
C TYR A 64 -12.73 38.55 -8.49
N GLU A 65 -13.00 39.56 -9.29
CA GLU A 65 -13.14 39.45 -10.75
C GLU A 65 -12.02 40.24 -11.42
N ASP A 66 -11.22 39.57 -12.25
CA ASP A 66 -10.11 40.16 -12.99
C ASP A 66 -10.58 41.13 -14.09
N TYR A 67 -9.68 42.01 -14.52
CA TYR A 67 -9.97 42.88 -15.65
C TYR A 67 -9.82 42.11 -16.97
N THR A 68 -10.80 42.24 -17.86
CA THR A 68 -10.78 41.67 -19.20
C THR A 68 -9.70 42.29 -20.08
N SER A 69 -8.52 41.66 -20.15
CA SER A 69 -7.39 42.17 -20.93
C SER A 69 -6.31 41.13 -21.22
N ALA A 70 -5.51 41.41 -22.26
CA ALA A 70 -4.24 40.73 -22.54
C ALA A 70 -3.02 41.62 -22.19
N ALA A 71 -3.17 42.61 -21.31
CA ALA A 71 -2.09 43.49 -20.86
C ALA A 71 -1.69 43.17 -19.41
N TYR A 72 -0.39 42.91 -19.20
CA TYR A 72 0.16 42.62 -17.86
C TYR A 72 0.00 43.80 -16.89
N THR A 73 -0.05 45.04 -17.39
CA THR A 73 -0.27 46.24 -16.59
C THR A 73 -1.69 46.38 -16.04
N GLN A 74 -2.62 45.52 -16.48
CA GLN A 74 -4.02 45.51 -16.04
C GLN A 74 -4.31 44.29 -15.14
N THR A 75 -3.34 43.99 -14.25
CA THR A 75 -3.38 42.94 -13.22
C THR A 75 -3.02 43.55 -11.86
N ILE A 76 -2.90 42.73 -10.80
CA ILE A 76 -2.12 43.07 -9.61
C ILE A 76 -0.64 42.82 -9.94
N LEU A 77 0.06 43.88 -10.33
CA LEU A 77 1.41 43.83 -10.89
C LEU A 77 2.48 44.09 -9.83
N ILE A 78 3.41 43.15 -9.72
CA ILE A 78 4.67 43.30 -8.97
C ILE A 78 5.75 43.73 -9.96
N GLN A 79 6.20 44.97 -9.84
CA GLN A 79 7.27 45.56 -10.66
C GLN A 79 8.11 46.58 -9.85
N GLY A 80 9.31 46.93 -10.32
CA GLY A 80 10.20 47.90 -9.65
C GLY A 80 11.59 47.34 -9.28
N ALA A 81 12.26 47.97 -8.30
CA ALA A 81 13.58 47.55 -7.84
C ALA A 81 13.51 46.19 -7.10
N ALA A 82 14.58 45.38 -7.22
CA ALA A 82 14.64 44.00 -6.75
C ALA A 82 14.18 43.87 -5.28
N SER A 83 13.02 43.23 -5.08
CA SER A 83 12.42 42.97 -3.77
C SER A 83 11.93 41.53 -3.75
N GLY A 84 12.38 40.76 -2.74
CA GLY A 84 11.77 39.48 -2.41
C GLY A 84 10.51 39.75 -1.60
N ILE A 85 9.35 39.69 -2.26
CA ILE A 85 8.04 39.80 -1.61
C ILE A 85 7.35 38.45 -1.57
N ASN A 86 6.73 38.14 -0.43
CA ASN A 86 5.81 37.01 -0.29
C ASN A 86 4.37 37.53 -0.38
N VAL A 87 3.69 37.20 -1.48
CA VAL A 87 2.28 37.53 -1.69
C VAL A 87 1.43 36.30 -1.40
N THR A 88 0.40 36.46 -0.58
CA THR A 88 -0.61 35.43 -0.32
C THR A 88 -1.98 35.97 -0.71
N VAL A 89 -2.67 35.28 -1.61
CA VAL A 89 -4.07 35.51 -1.95
C VAL A 89 -4.84 34.33 -1.37
N LYS A 90 -5.77 34.59 -0.45
CA LYS A 90 -6.42 33.52 0.30
C LYS A 90 -7.90 33.72 0.53
N ASN A 91 -8.57 32.60 0.80
CA ASN A 91 -9.99 32.57 1.18
C ASN A 91 -10.90 33.34 0.20
N ILE A 92 -10.72 33.16 -1.11
CA ILE A 92 -11.38 33.98 -2.12
C ILE A 92 -11.85 33.17 -3.33
N ASP A 93 -12.99 33.54 -3.88
CA ASP A 93 -13.45 33.00 -5.17
C ASP A 93 -13.04 33.96 -6.29
N ILE A 94 -12.41 33.45 -7.35
CA ILE A 94 -11.77 34.25 -8.38
C ILE A 94 -12.36 33.92 -9.76
N ILE A 95 -12.88 34.95 -10.42
CA ILE A 95 -13.28 34.93 -11.81
C ILE A 95 -12.16 35.56 -12.64
N GLY A 96 -11.40 34.72 -13.33
CA GLY A 96 -10.23 35.11 -14.12
C GLY A 96 -10.57 35.51 -15.55
N HIS A 97 -9.97 36.59 -16.01
CA HIS A 97 -10.10 37.08 -17.38
C HIS A 97 -8.76 37.46 -18.03
N ASN A 98 -7.78 37.92 -17.24
CA ASN A 98 -6.54 38.45 -17.79
C ASN A 98 -5.60 37.33 -18.23
N TYR A 99 -4.94 37.50 -19.38
CA TYR A 99 -3.90 36.59 -19.87
C TYR A 99 -2.76 36.36 -18.86
N TYR A 100 -2.37 37.40 -18.11
CA TYR A 100 -1.27 37.35 -17.16
C TYR A 100 -1.70 36.94 -15.73
N GLY A 101 -2.96 36.50 -15.57
CA GLY A 101 -3.55 36.06 -14.31
C GLY A 101 -3.76 37.16 -13.27
N VAL A 102 -4.03 36.73 -12.04
CA VAL A 102 -4.46 37.60 -10.93
C VAL A 102 -3.29 38.46 -10.45
N VAL A 103 -2.22 37.79 -10.03
CA VAL A 103 -0.95 38.40 -9.65
C VAL A 103 0.06 38.16 -10.77
N CYS A 104 0.49 39.25 -11.40
CA CYS A 104 1.56 39.25 -12.40
C CYS A 104 2.86 39.72 -11.75
N VAL A 105 3.93 38.96 -11.91
CA VAL A 105 5.30 39.38 -11.56
C VAL A 105 6.03 39.68 -12.85
N TYR A 106 6.62 40.87 -12.93
CA TYR A 106 7.32 41.33 -14.12
C TYR A 106 8.42 40.33 -14.55
N ASP A 107 8.55 40.10 -15.86
CA ASP A 107 9.45 39.11 -16.46
C ASP A 107 10.93 39.56 -16.36
N SER A 108 11.49 39.44 -15.16
CA SER A 108 12.88 39.82 -14.86
C SER A 108 13.50 38.93 -13.79
N ALA A 109 14.78 38.60 -13.97
CA ALA A 109 15.57 37.84 -13.00
C ALA A 109 15.70 38.53 -11.62
N ASN A 110 15.36 39.82 -11.51
CA ASN A 110 15.30 40.55 -10.24
C ASN A 110 14.25 40.00 -9.27
N PHE A 111 13.26 39.23 -9.76
CA PHE A 111 12.14 38.71 -8.97
C PHE A 111 12.31 37.23 -8.58
N ILE A 112 13.54 36.72 -8.61
CA ILE A 112 13.85 35.31 -8.29
C ILE A 112 13.41 34.87 -6.90
N ASN A 113 13.32 35.83 -5.96
CA ASN A 113 12.94 35.61 -4.56
C ASN A 113 11.48 35.94 -4.26
N VAL A 114 10.67 36.27 -5.27
CA VAL A 114 9.24 36.48 -5.08
C VAL A 114 8.56 35.11 -4.93
N VAL A 115 7.60 35.05 -4.00
CA VAL A 115 6.71 33.90 -3.82
C VAL A 115 5.28 34.39 -3.90
N VAL A 116 4.49 33.80 -4.81
CA VAL A 116 3.05 34.01 -4.89
C VAL A 116 2.37 32.74 -4.38
N THR A 117 1.53 32.88 -3.36
CA THR A 117 0.78 31.79 -2.74
C THR A 117 -0.70 32.03 -2.96
N TYR A 118 -1.40 31.03 -3.48
CA TYR A 118 -2.84 30.94 -3.47
C TYR A 118 -3.25 29.88 -2.45
N GLU A 119 -4.06 30.27 -1.46
CA GLU A 119 -4.46 29.40 -0.34
C GLU A 119 -5.98 29.42 -0.15
N ASN A 120 -6.62 28.26 -0.17
CA ASN A 120 -8.08 28.17 0.00
C ASN A 120 -8.85 29.04 -1.02
N ILE A 121 -8.48 28.93 -2.31
CA ILE A 121 -9.15 29.66 -3.40
C ILE A 121 -9.93 28.75 -4.32
N ASN A 122 -10.96 29.31 -4.96
CA ASN A 122 -11.60 28.71 -6.13
C ASN A 122 -11.34 29.63 -7.32
N TYR A 123 -10.60 29.17 -8.32
CA TYR A 123 -10.27 29.95 -9.51
C TYR A 123 -10.95 29.36 -10.74
N THR A 124 -11.57 30.21 -11.56
CA THR A 124 -12.03 29.83 -12.90
C THR A 124 -11.64 30.92 -13.89
N GLY A 125 -10.81 30.60 -14.89
CA GLY A 125 -10.38 31.55 -15.90
C GLY A 125 -9.25 31.02 -16.79
N PRO A 126 -8.63 31.87 -17.62
CA PRO A 126 -7.71 31.43 -18.67
C PRO A 126 -6.29 31.13 -18.16
N GLN A 127 -5.82 31.82 -17.11
CA GLN A 127 -4.52 31.62 -16.49
C GLN A 127 -4.48 32.19 -15.07
N LEU A 128 -4.05 31.43 -14.06
CA LEU A 128 -4.07 31.88 -12.66
C LEU A 128 -2.96 32.89 -12.36
N ALA A 129 -1.74 32.64 -12.85
CA ALA A 129 -0.57 33.44 -12.50
C ALA A 129 0.42 33.60 -13.66
N PHE A 130 1.15 34.71 -13.64
CA PHE A 130 2.32 34.91 -14.47
C PHE A 130 3.46 35.40 -13.58
N ASN A 131 4.46 34.55 -13.36
CA ASN A 131 5.57 34.83 -12.46
C ASN A 131 6.88 34.13 -12.91
N PRO A 132 7.45 34.46 -14.09
CA PRO A 132 8.43 33.65 -14.81
C PRO A 132 9.75 33.32 -14.08
N TYR A 133 10.17 34.14 -13.11
CA TYR A 133 11.42 33.88 -12.36
C TYR A 133 11.16 33.44 -10.92
N SER A 134 9.91 33.42 -10.51
CA SER A 134 9.47 33.38 -9.11
C SER A 134 8.89 32.02 -8.74
N SER A 135 8.50 31.85 -7.48
CA SER A 135 7.87 30.62 -7.00
C SER A 135 6.37 30.78 -6.85
N LEU A 136 5.62 29.77 -7.32
CA LEU A 136 4.18 29.64 -7.12
C LEU A 136 3.90 28.57 -6.08
N ARG A 137 3.00 28.87 -5.14
CA ARG A 137 2.42 27.90 -4.19
C ARG A 137 0.91 27.87 -4.34
N ILE A 138 0.33 26.68 -4.42
CA ILE A 138 -1.13 26.48 -4.43
C ILE A 138 -1.46 25.51 -3.29
N ILE A 139 -2.30 25.96 -2.36
CA ILE A 139 -2.61 25.23 -1.12
C ILE A 139 -4.13 25.18 -0.94
N ASP A 140 -4.69 24.00 -0.65
CA ASP A 140 -6.12 23.83 -0.34
C ASP A 140 -7.08 24.47 -1.37
N SER A 141 -6.78 24.38 -2.67
CA SER A 141 -7.46 25.19 -3.70
C SER A 141 -7.99 24.37 -4.88
N GLU A 142 -9.03 24.89 -5.52
CA GLU A 142 -9.59 24.38 -6.77
C GLU A 142 -9.31 25.35 -7.92
N ILE A 143 -8.65 24.88 -8.98
CA ILE A 143 -8.23 25.69 -10.13
C ILE A 143 -8.82 25.10 -11.42
N ASN A 144 -9.66 25.88 -12.10
CA ASN A 144 -10.28 25.52 -13.36
C ASN A 144 -9.77 26.44 -14.49
N ILE A 145 -8.89 25.90 -15.33
CA ILE A 145 -8.35 26.59 -16.50
C ILE A 145 -9.26 26.37 -17.70
N VAL A 146 -9.99 27.43 -18.06
CA VAL A 146 -11.02 27.42 -19.09
C VAL A 146 -10.90 28.66 -19.99
N THR A 147 -11.46 28.57 -21.19
CA THR A 147 -11.57 29.73 -22.05
C THR A 147 -12.48 30.76 -21.40
N SER A 148 -12.00 31.98 -21.32
CA SER A 148 -12.73 33.17 -20.87
C SER A 148 -12.67 34.18 -22.01
N THR A 149 -12.22 35.40 -21.78
CA THR A 149 -11.91 36.34 -22.86
C THR A 149 -10.64 35.94 -23.61
N SER A 150 -9.68 35.33 -22.92
CA SER A 150 -8.53 34.64 -23.52
C SER A 150 -8.80 33.14 -23.62
N SER A 151 -8.08 32.46 -24.52
CA SER A 151 -8.04 30.99 -24.56
C SER A 151 -7.62 30.42 -23.22
N ALA A 152 -8.10 29.22 -22.89
CA ALA A 152 -7.50 28.42 -21.82
C ALA A 152 -6.00 28.24 -22.10
N ASN A 153 -5.14 28.76 -21.22
CA ASN A 153 -3.69 28.70 -21.34
C ASN A 153 -3.12 27.74 -20.28
N GLU A 154 -2.06 28.13 -19.57
CA GLU A 154 -1.50 27.40 -18.43
C GLU A 154 -2.21 27.78 -17.12
N VAL A 155 -2.01 26.99 -16.07
CA VAL A 155 -2.21 27.46 -14.69
C VAL A 155 -1.26 28.62 -14.42
N ALA A 156 0.01 28.44 -14.75
CA ALA A 156 1.00 29.49 -14.58
C ALA A 156 2.22 29.35 -15.48
N GLU A 157 2.78 30.50 -15.80
CA GLU A 157 4.18 30.65 -16.19
C GLU A 157 5.01 30.97 -14.96
N THR A 158 5.88 30.07 -14.52
CA THR A 158 6.58 30.19 -13.22
C THR A 158 7.93 29.51 -13.27
N ARG A 159 8.85 29.82 -12.34
CA ARG A 159 10.08 29.01 -12.20
C ARG A 159 9.86 27.80 -11.30
N ASN A 160 9.08 27.94 -10.24
CA ASN A 160 8.86 26.85 -9.28
C ASN A 160 7.37 26.67 -9.00
N VAL A 161 6.96 25.43 -8.76
CA VAL A 161 5.61 25.07 -8.33
C VAL A 161 5.69 24.25 -7.05
N THR A 162 4.90 24.62 -6.06
CA THR A 162 4.66 23.82 -4.85
C THR A 162 3.16 23.65 -4.63
N LEU A 163 2.72 22.41 -4.46
CA LEU A 163 1.33 22.07 -4.16
C LEU A 163 1.22 21.46 -2.76
N GLY A 164 0.20 21.82 -2.00
CA GLY A 164 0.01 21.34 -0.62
C GLY A 164 -1.44 21.33 -0.17
N GLY A 165 -1.74 20.63 0.93
CA GLY A 165 -3.13 20.43 1.36
C GLY A 165 -3.92 19.66 0.30
N ASN A 166 -5.18 20.04 0.07
CA ASN A 166 -6.03 19.44 -0.96
C ASN A 166 -6.09 20.35 -2.21
N VAL A 167 -5.50 19.93 -3.33
CA VAL A 167 -5.51 20.73 -4.56
C VAL A 167 -6.13 19.94 -5.71
N THR A 168 -7.07 20.58 -6.40
CA THR A 168 -7.65 20.08 -7.65
C THR A 168 -7.36 21.08 -8.76
N ILE A 169 -6.79 20.61 -9.88
CA ILE A 169 -6.53 21.40 -11.08
C ILE A 169 -7.18 20.71 -12.27
N ASN A 170 -8.09 21.41 -12.96
CA ASN A 170 -8.66 20.97 -14.23
C ASN A 170 -8.27 21.97 -15.32
N SER A 171 -7.79 21.47 -16.46
CA SER A 171 -7.42 22.31 -17.60
C SER A 171 -8.01 21.79 -18.90
N THR A 172 -8.64 22.71 -19.64
CA THR A 172 -9.14 22.48 -21.01
C THR A 172 -8.23 23.10 -22.07
N THR A 173 -7.00 23.49 -21.72
CA THR A 173 -6.05 24.07 -22.68
C THR A 173 -5.81 23.15 -23.86
N THR A 174 -5.61 23.72 -25.05
CA THR A 174 -5.37 22.99 -26.30
C THR A 174 -4.08 23.41 -27.02
N SER A 175 -3.39 24.44 -26.52
CA SER A 175 -2.22 25.03 -27.19
C SER A 175 -0.94 24.98 -26.35
N THR A 176 -1.03 24.63 -25.07
CA THR A 176 0.10 24.61 -24.13
C THR A 176 -0.07 23.54 -23.05
N SER A 177 0.81 23.47 -22.05
CA SER A 177 0.77 22.56 -20.91
C SER A 177 0.03 23.14 -19.70
N ILE A 178 -0.14 22.38 -18.61
CA ILE A 178 -0.68 22.90 -17.34
C ILE A 178 0.29 23.91 -16.71
N PHE A 179 1.60 23.64 -16.72
CA PHE A 179 2.60 24.54 -16.15
C PHE A 179 3.71 24.84 -17.15
N TRP A 180 3.97 26.13 -17.37
CA TRP A 180 5.13 26.55 -18.12
C TRP A 180 6.24 26.96 -17.16
N PHE A 181 7.25 26.10 -17.05
CA PHE A 181 8.47 26.36 -16.30
C PHE A 181 9.41 27.30 -17.07
N ARG A 182 9.63 28.47 -16.52
CA ARG A 182 10.41 29.55 -17.13
C ARG A 182 11.85 29.58 -16.55
N ASN A 183 12.80 29.97 -17.40
CA ASN A 183 14.20 30.37 -17.17
C ASN A 183 15.00 29.73 -16.02
N VAL A 184 16.17 29.19 -16.35
CA VAL A 184 17.23 28.86 -15.39
C VAL A 184 18.06 30.13 -15.09
N VAL A 185 17.95 30.70 -13.89
CA VAL A 185 18.84 31.78 -13.44
C VAL A 185 19.86 31.23 -12.44
N GLY A 186 21.13 31.54 -12.66
CA GLY A 186 22.19 31.23 -11.69
C GLY A 186 22.41 29.74 -11.42
N GLY A 187 22.06 28.86 -12.38
CA GLY A 187 22.16 27.41 -12.21
C GLY A 187 21.10 26.78 -11.31
N VAL A 188 20.05 27.53 -10.93
CA VAL A 188 18.93 26.99 -10.15
C VAL A 188 17.93 26.31 -11.07
N ILE A 189 17.69 25.03 -10.80
CA ILE A 189 16.80 24.19 -11.60
C ILE A 189 15.34 24.40 -11.14
N PRO A 190 14.41 24.68 -12.07
CA PRO A 190 12.98 24.71 -11.79
C PRO A 190 12.50 23.42 -11.12
N TYR A 191 11.47 23.51 -10.28
CA TYR A 191 10.92 22.32 -9.63
C TYR A 191 9.39 22.29 -9.56
N PHE A 192 8.88 21.06 -9.49
CA PHE A 192 7.51 20.74 -9.13
C PHE A 192 7.52 19.90 -7.84
N ASN A 193 7.01 20.46 -6.75
CA ASN A 193 7.01 19.81 -5.44
C ASN A 193 5.60 19.63 -4.92
N VAL A 194 5.27 18.41 -4.50
CA VAL A 194 4.11 18.10 -3.68
C VAL A 194 4.56 17.99 -2.23
N LEU A 195 3.95 18.75 -1.34
CA LEU A 195 4.27 18.75 0.09
C LEU A 195 3.87 17.42 0.76
N PRO A 196 4.54 17.02 1.85
CA PRO A 196 4.15 15.84 2.62
C PRO A 196 2.68 15.89 3.06
N GLY A 197 2.00 14.74 3.01
CA GLY A 197 0.59 14.60 3.39
C GLY A 197 -0.42 15.30 2.47
N ALA A 198 0.01 15.92 1.36
CA ALA A 198 -0.89 16.60 0.43
C ALA A 198 -1.68 15.60 -0.43
N ASN A 199 -2.90 16.00 -0.82
CA ASN A 199 -3.77 15.26 -1.73
C ASN A 199 -4.01 16.09 -3.00
N ILE A 200 -3.44 15.66 -4.12
CA ILE A 200 -3.35 16.43 -5.35
C ILE A 200 -4.04 15.69 -6.49
N ASN A 201 -4.96 16.36 -7.18
CA ASN A 201 -5.61 15.84 -8.39
C ASN A 201 -5.42 16.82 -9.54
N ILE A 202 -4.82 16.38 -10.64
CA ILE A 202 -4.54 17.21 -11.81
C ILE A 202 -5.10 16.51 -13.05
N THR A 203 -5.95 17.21 -13.80
CA THR A 203 -6.52 16.73 -15.06
C THR A 203 -6.26 17.73 -16.17
N SER A 204 -5.61 17.29 -17.25
CA SER A 204 -5.53 18.02 -18.52
C SER A 204 -6.19 17.20 -19.62
N THR A 205 -7.29 17.73 -20.18
CA THR A 205 -8.11 17.00 -21.14
C THR A 205 -7.46 16.88 -22.52
N ASN A 206 -6.56 17.79 -22.89
CA ASN A 206 -5.99 17.81 -24.26
C ASN A 206 -4.47 17.86 -24.31
N MET A 207 -3.77 18.19 -23.21
CA MET A 207 -2.35 18.56 -23.26
C MET A 207 -1.51 17.94 -22.13
N TYR A 208 -0.22 18.28 -22.13
CA TYR A 208 0.81 17.82 -21.20
C TYR A 208 0.72 18.45 -19.80
N LEU A 209 1.41 17.87 -18.82
CA LEU A 209 1.58 18.49 -17.49
C LEU A 209 2.45 19.75 -17.57
N TYR A 210 3.61 19.69 -18.24
CA TYR A 210 4.56 20.79 -18.20
C TYR A 210 5.36 21.04 -19.47
N TYR A 211 5.76 22.30 -19.65
CA TYR A 211 6.69 22.81 -20.66
C TYR A 211 7.85 23.56 -19.98
N VAL A 212 9.03 23.64 -20.60
CA VAL A 212 10.20 24.38 -20.06
C VAL A 212 10.98 25.15 -21.13
N SER A 213 11.19 26.47 -20.99
CA SER A 213 11.55 27.37 -22.11
C SER A 213 12.96 27.30 -22.71
N SER A 214 13.94 26.62 -22.11
CA SER A 214 15.34 26.84 -22.52
C SER A 214 16.29 25.63 -22.45
N ALA A 215 15.78 24.41 -22.25
CA ALA A 215 16.53 23.24 -21.78
C ALA A 215 17.35 23.57 -20.51
N GLU A 216 17.26 22.84 -19.42
CA GLU A 216 17.46 21.41 -19.34
C GLU A 216 16.76 21.01 -18.05
N TYR A 217 15.66 20.26 -18.13
CA TYR A 217 15.00 19.59 -17.01
C TYR A 217 14.43 20.40 -15.81
N ILE A 218 13.43 19.81 -15.15
CA ILE A 218 12.93 20.20 -13.82
C ILE A 218 13.23 19.10 -12.80
N ASP A 219 13.32 19.43 -11.52
CA ASP A 219 13.29 18.41 -10.44
C ASP A 219 11.83 18.19 -9.98
N MET A 220 11.46 16.95 -9.69
CA MET A 220 10.13 16.59 -9.19
C MET A 220 10.23 15.86 -7.86
N THR A 221 9.48 16.33 -6.86
CA THR A 221 9.39 15.66 -5.55
C THR A 221 7.94 15.44 -5.15
N PHE A 222 7.61 14.21 -4.75
CA PHE A 222 6.36 13.84 -4.12
C PHE A 222 6.65 13.52 -2.66
N GLY A 223 6.30 14.44 -1.76
CA GLY A 223 6.64 14.38 -0.34
C GLY A 223 5.99 13.20 0.37
N SER A 224 6.55 12.80 1.51
CA SER A 224 6.11 11.62 2.25
C SER A 224 4.62 11.65 2.60
N ASN A 225 3.97 10.49 2.54
CA ASN A 225 2.53 10.32 2.77
C ASN A 225 1.62 11.17 1.85
N SER A 226 2.12 11.75 0.77
CA SER A 226 1.26 12.46 -0.19
C SER A 226 0.53 11.47 -1.10
N THR A 227 -0.65 11.87 -1.59
CA THR A 227 -1.39 11.17 -2.63
C THR A 227 -1.53 12.11 -3.81
N THR A 228 -1.08 11.68 -4.99
CA THR A 228 -1.15 12.50 -6.21
C THR A 228 -1.69 11.68 -7.38
N SER A 229 -2.70 12.22 -8.05
CA SER A 229 -3.24 11.69 -9.30
C SER A 229 -3.04 12.72 -10.42
N ILE A 230 -2.44 12.31 -11.52
CA ILE A 230 -2.19 13.14 -12.70
C ILE A 230 -2.72 12.42 -13.93
N THR A 231 -3.76 12.97 -14.54
CA THR A 231 -4.31 12.50 -15.81
C THR A 231 -4.05 13.55 -16.87
N THR A 232 -3.30 13.19 -17.91
CA THR A 232 -3.02 14.08 -19.05
C THR A 232 -3.31 13.40 -20.37
N ALA A 233 -3.67 14.17 -21.39
CA ALA A 233 -3.89 13.59 -22.71
C ALA A 233 -2.60 13.09 -23.35
N LEU A 234 -1.49 13.84 -23.23
CA LEU A 234 -0.29 13.65 -24.06
C LEU A 234 0.97 13.24 -23.28
N GLY A 235 0.86 12.97 -21.98
CA GLY A 235 1.98 12.65 -21.09
C GLY A 235 2.39 13.83 -20.19
N LEU A 236 3.52 13.72 -19.50
CA LEU A 236 3.94 14.75 -18.54
C LEU A 236 4.71 15.88 -19.23
N SER A 237 5.76 15.55 -19.98
CA SER A 237 6.62 16.53 -20.64
C SER A 237 6.07 16.92 -22.01
N TYR A 238 6.00 18.22 -22.27
CA TYR A 238 5.73 18.77 -23.60
C TYR A 238 6.79 18.23 -24.59
N TYR A 239 6.42 17.45 -25.60
CA TYR A 239 7.36 16.87 -26.57
C TYR A 239 8.55 16.07 -25.96
N ASP A 240 9.50 15.63 -26.80
CA ASP A 240 10.66 14.81 -26.44
C ASP A 240 11.93 15.62 -26.10
N THR A 241 11.79 16.95 -25.99
CA THR A 241 12.87 17.90 -25.67
C THR A 241 12.77 18.48 -24.26
N HIS A 242 11.76 18.07 -23.48
CA HIS A 242 11.49 18.55 -22.13
C HIS A 242 11.56 17.39 -21.15
N TYR A 243 12.22 17.59 -20.02
CA TYR A 243 12.71 16.49 -19.20
C TYR A 243 12.48 16.72 -17.71
N THR A 244 12.51 15.64 -16.96
CA THR A 244 12.74 15.69 -15.51
C THR A 244 14.18 15.26 -15.23
N ARG A 245 14.89 15.95 -14.33
CA ARG A 245 16.24 15.55 -13.94
C ARG A 245 16.13 14.52 -12.84
N ASN A 246 15.81 14.98 -11.64
CA ASN A 246 15.65 14.10 -10.51
C ASN A 246 14.17 13.96 -10.16
N VAL A 247 13.80 12.73 -9.86
CA VAL A 247 12.49 12.35 -9.34
C VAL A 247 12.71 11.73 -7.97
N LEU A 248 12.02 12.27 -6.97
CA LEU A 248 11.88 11.65 -5.66
C LEU A 248 10.41 11.37 -5.39
N ILE A 249 10.07 10.08 -5.26
CA ILE A 249 8.80 9.64 -4.66
C ILE A 249 9.16 9.17 -3.25
N ASP A 250 8.86 10.02 -2.27
CA ASP A 250 9.32 9.85 -0.90
C ASP A 250 8.48 8.82 -0.12
N SER A 251 8.89 8.49 1.10
CA SER A 251 8.30 7.41 1.89
C SER A 251 6.78 7.50 2.00
N GLU A 252 6.11 6.37 1.77
CA GLU A 252 4.64 6.24 1.79
C GLU A 252 3.88 7.14 0.79
N ALA A 253 4.57 7.86 -0.10
CA ALA A 253 3.90 8.67 -1.12
C ALA A 253 3.28 7.78 -2.22
N GLN A 254 2.10 8.16 -2.70
CA GLN A 254 1.35 7.45 -3.72
C GLN A 254 1.17 8.34 -4.95
N LEU A 255 1.66 7.88 -6.10
CA LEU A 255 1.57 8.60 -7.37
C LEU A 255 0.87 7.74 -8.42
N ASN A 256 -0.22 8.26 -8.99
CA ASN A 256 -0.91 7.69 -10.12
C ASN A 256 -0.77 8.63 -11.32
N ILE A 257 -0.30 8.09 -12.45
CA ILE A 257 -0.18 8.83 -13.71
C ILE A 257 -0.95 8.07 -14.78
N GLU A 258 -1.85 8.78 -15.46
CA GLU A 258 -2.58 8.25 -16.61
C GLU A 258 -2.37 9.13 -17.83
N GLN A 259 -1.97 8.51 -18.94
CA GLN A 259 -1.98 9.13 -20.25
C GLN A 259 -3.12 8.56 -21.09
N THR A 260 -4.02 9.42 -21.56
CA THR A 260 -5.27 9.00 -22.19
C THR A 260 -5.21 8.93 -23.72
N THR A 261 -4.25 9.61 -24.37
CA THR A 261 -4.13 9.63 -25.84
C THR A 261 -2.67 9.64 -26.32
N GLN A 262 -2.46 9.36 -27.61
CA GLN A 262 -1.13 9.41 -28.21
C GLN A 262 -0.77 10.84 -28.63
N TRP A 263 0.48 11.24 -28.38
CA TRP A 263 1.17 12.25 -29.18
C TRP A 263 2.50 11.74 -29.69
N GLY A 264 2.70 11.76 -31.01
CA GLY A 264 3.95 11.41 -31.65
C GLY A 264 4.55 10.09 -31.12
N THR A 265 5.85 10.11 -30.84
CA THR A 265 6.63 8.97 -30.32
C THR A 265 7.16 9.21 -28.90
N THR A 266 6.60 10.17 -28.18
CA THR A 266 7.05 10.58 -26.85
C THR A 266 6.67 9.56 -25.79
N ALA A 267 7.57 9.29 -24.84
CA ALA A 267 7.22 8.55 -23.62
C ALA A 267 6.29 9.39 -22.73
N THR A 268 5.51 8.72 -21.88
CA THR A 268 4.65 9.39 -20.89
C THR A 268 5.48 10.24 -19.93
N TRP A 269 6.65 9.75 -19.52
CA TRP A 269 7.59 10.49 -18.70
C TRP A 269 9.04 10.27 -19.16
N ILE A 270 9.79 11.36 -19.34
CA ILE A 270 11.21 11.34 -19.70
C ILE A 270 12.06 11.88 -18.55
N VAL A 271 13.05 11.09 -18.14
CA VAL A 271 13.95 11.36 -17.01
C VAL A 271 15.41 11.33 -17.47
N ARG A 272 16.22 12.28 -16.99
CA ARG A 272 17.65 12.40 -17.32
C ARG A 272 18.61 12.16 -16.16
N GLY A 273 18.13 12.23 -14.93
CA GLY A 273 18.95 12.06 -13.73
C GLY A 273 18.48 10.88 -12.91
N GLU A 274 18.42 11.08 -11.59
CA GLU A 274 18.02 10.05 -10.63
C GLU A 274 16.50 9.89 -10.60
N PHE A 275 16.03 8.67 -10.74
CA PHE A 275 14.67 8.28 -10.42
C PHE A 275 14.68 7.45 -9.14
N LYS A 276 14.20 8.02 -8.04
CA LYS A 276 14.25 7.41 -6.72
C LYS A 276 12.88 7.23 -6.08
N MET A 277 12.65 6.02 -5.59
CA MET A 277 11.49 5.66 -4.78
C MET A 277 11.95 5.17 -3.42
N ASN A 278 11.37 5.72 -2.35
CA ASN A 278 11.68 5.36 -0.97
C ASN A 278 10.69 4.34 -0.39
N THR A 279 10.95 3.92 0.85
CA THR A 279 10.21 2.83 1.50
C THR A 279 8.70 3.11 1.57
N GLY A 280 7.90 2.11 1.22
CA GLY A 280 6.44 2.18 1.25
C GLY A 280 5.80 3.02 0.14
N SER A 281 6.59 3.74 -0.67
CA SER A 281 6.06 4.53 -1.78
C SER A 281 5.46 3.66 -2.90
N SER A 282 4.51 4.24 -3.64
CA SER A 282 3.82 3.58 -4.75
C SER A 282 3.78 4.47 -5.99
N LEU A 283 4.02 3.88 -7.17
CA LEU A 283 3.78 4.51 -8.47
C LEU A 283 3.01 3.56 -9.38
N LYS A 284 1.90 4.03 -9.96
CA LYS A 284 1.21 3.38 -11.06
C LYS A 284 1.15 4.31 -12.26
N MET A 285 1.68 3.85 -13.39
CA MET A 285 1.58 4.56 -14.67
C MET A 285 0.82 3.70 -15.69
N ILE A 286 -0.25 4.26 -16.23
CA ILE A 286 -1.08 3.64 -17.26
C ILE A 286 -1.07 4.52 -18.52
N SER A 287 -0.72 3.90 -19.65
CA SER A 287 -0.87 4.48 -20.98
C SER A 287 -1.64 3.49 -21.85
N ASN A 288 -2.97 3.65 -21.88
CA ASN A 288 -3.89 2.70 -22.51
C ASN A 288 -4.61 3.32 -23.72
N TYR A 289 -3.84 3.59 -24.76
CA TYR A 289 -4.33 4.03 -26.05
C TYR A 289 -3.63 3.25 -27.17
N THR A 290 -4.16 3.34 -28.39
CA THR A 290 -3.49 2.83 -29.59
C THR A 290 -2.39 3.79 -30.02
N GLY A 291 -1.17 3.31 -30.26
CA GLY A 291 -0.08 4.19 -30.69
C GLY A 291 1.16 3.47 -31.21
N SER A 292 2.27 4.20 -31.34
CA SER A 292 3.54 3.70 -31.86
C SER A 292 4.31 2.89 -30.82
N THR A 293 5.21 2.01 -31.28
CA THR A 293 6.08 1.17 -30.43
C THR A 293 7.12 1.93 -29.62
N SER A 294 7.17 3.26 -29.74
CA SER A 294 8.11 4.16 -29.05
C SER A 294 7.47 4.99 -27.92
N ASN A 295 6.16 4.88 -27.67
CA ASN A 295 5.47 5.59 -26.59
C ASN A 295 5.58 4.85 -25.24
N TYR A 296 6.79 4.79 -24.69
CA TYR A 296 7.10 4.10 -23.42
C TYR A 296 6.43 4.76 -22.21
N CYS A 297 6.30 4.04 -21.09
CA CYS A 297 5.83 4.64 -19.84
C CYS A 297 6.93 5.58 -19.31
N LEU A 298 8.12 5.02 -19.13
CA LEU A 298 9.28 5.76 -18.65
C LEU A 298 10.45 5.66 -19.63
N GLN A 299 11.05 6.79 -19.96
CA GLN A 299 12.27 6.87 -20.75
C GLN A 299 13.40 7.49 -19.94
N PHE A 300 14.56 6.83 -19.92
CA PHE A 300 15.81 7.41 -19.47
C PHE A 300 16.64 7.94 -20.65
N THR A 301 17.20 9.14 -20.53
CA THR A 301 18.05 9.76 -21.56
C THR A 301 19.16 10.63 -20.99
N GLY A 302 20.18 10.94 -21.77
CA GLY A 302 21.30 11.78 -21.36
C GLY A 302 22.49 11.01 -20.80
N THR A 303 23.61 11.71 -20.66
CA THR A 303 24.91 11.15 -20.25
C THR A 303 25.58 11.92 -19.12
N ASN A 304 25.07 13.10 -18.76
CA ASN A 304 25.57 13.91 -17.67
C ASN A 304 24.42 14.70 -17.01
N PRO A 305 23.99 14.33 -15.78
CA PRO A 305 24.42 13.15 -15.03
C PRO A 305 24.07 11.84 -15.75
N VAL A 306 24.72 10.75 -15.37
CA VAL A 306 24.31 9.41 -15.82
C VAL A 306 22.97 9.09 -15.15
N PRO A 307 21.91 8.75 -15.90
CA PRO A 307 20.62 8.46 -15.31
C PRO A 307 20.67 7.23 -14.39
N SER A 308 19.77 7.17 -13.41
CA SER A 308 19.67 6.01 -12.53
C SER A 308 18.26 5.70 -12.07
N LEU A 309 17.98 4.42 -11.84
CA LEU A 309 16.76 3.91 -11.22
C LEU A 309 17.09 3.33 -9.84
N ILE A 310 16.60 3.95 -8.77
CA ILE A 310 16.84 3.56 -7.38
C ILE A 310 15.51 3.23 -6.71
N LEU A 311 15.32 1.95 -6.39
CA LEU A 311 14.14 1.45 -5.68
C LEU A 311 14.55 1.00 -4.27
N ASN A 312 14.15 1.75 -3.25
CA ASN A 312 14.49 1.50 -1.85
C ASN A 312 13.28 0.97 -1.06
N ASN A 313 12.93 -0.29 -1.28
CA ASN A 313 11.78 -0.97 -0.69
C ASN A 313 10.43 -0.25 -0.91
N PRO A 314 10.11 0.21 -2.14
CA PRO A 314 8.78 0.75 -2.42
C PRO A 314 7.71 -0.33 -2.19
N LYS A 315 6.50 0.09 -1.84
CA LYS A 315 5.33 -0.79 -1.78
C LYS A 315 5.01 -1.32 -3.17
N SER A 316 5.01 -0.44 -4.19
CA SER A 316 4.80 -0.86 -5.57
C SER A 316 5.36 0.09 -6.63
N LEU A 317 5.71 -0.45 -7.79
CA LEU A 317 5.95 0.31 -9.02
C LEU A 317 5.32 -0.47 -10.17
N ILE A 318 4.37 0.11 -10.89
CA ILE A 318 3.58 -0.57 -11.93
C ILE A 318 3.61 0.28 -13.19
N PHE A 319 4.05 -0.32 -14.30
CA PHE A 319 4.01 0.29 -15.62
C PHE A 319 3.23 -0.59 -16.59
N TYR A 320 2.07 -0.10 -17.01
CA TYR A 320 1.29 -0.66 -18.09
C TYR A 320 1.29 0.33 -19.26
N CYS A 321 1.96 -0.04 -20.34
CA CYS A 321 1.96 0.72 -21.59
C CYS A 321 1.53 -0.19 -22.73
N ASN A 322 0.30 0.02 -23.21
CA ASN A 322 -0.21 -0.74 -24.34
C ASN A 322 0.60 -0.54 -25.64
N PRO A 323 0.96 0.70 -26.06
CA PRO A 323 1.57 0.90 -27.36
C PRO A 323 3.04 0.45 -27.43
N ALA A 324 3.78 0.49 -26.32
CA ALA A 324 5.24 0.29 -26.29
C ALA A 324 5.72 -0.54 -25.10
N ASN A 325 7.03 -0.64 -24.92
CA ASN A 325 7.62 -1.26 -23.73
C ASN A 325 7.41 -0.34 -22.50
N ALA A 326 7.45 -0.92 -21.31
CA ALA A 326 7.33 -0.18 -20.06
C ALA A 326 8.48 0.83 -19.89
N ILE A 327 9.73 0.39 -20.07
CA ILE A 327 10.92 1.25 -19.92
C ILE A 327 11.77 1.23 -21.18
N TYR A 328 12.27 2.41 -21.54
CA TYR A 328 13.32 2.60 -22.54
C TYR A 328 14.48 3.41 -21.96
N ALA A 329 15.69 3.18 -22.47
CA ALA A 329 16.86 3.97 -22.16
C ALA A 329 17.69 4.20 -23.42
N SER A 330 17.92 5.46 -23.80
CA SER A 330 18.79 5.81 -24.93
C SER A 330 20.28 5.78 -24.58
N ASN A 331 20.59 5.79 -23.28
CA ASN A 331 21.94 5.80 -22.73
C ASN A 331 22.03 4.79 -21.59
N SER A 332 23.25 4.33 -21.30
CA SER A 332 23.47 3.40 -20.19
C SER A 332 22.97 4.02 -18.89
N THR A 333 22.02 3.34 -18.25
CA THR A 333 21.36 3.78 -17.02
C THR A 333 21.71 2.83 -15.91
N ASN A 334 22.12 3.35 -14.76
CA ASN A 334 22.41 2.53 -13.58
C ASN A 334 21.10 2.12 -12.90
N PHE A 335 21.06 0.94 -12.29
CA PHE A 335 19.97 0.60 -11.39
C PHE A 335 20.47 0.01 -10.08
N THR A 336 19.77 0.35 -9.00
CA THR A 336 19.90 -0.25 -7.68
C THR A 336 18.49 -0.56 -7.18
N ILE A 337 18.19 -1.84 -7.10
CA ILE A 337 16.86 -2.34 -6.78
C ILE A 337 16.94 -3.07 -5.45
N ASN A 338 16.11 -2.68 -4.50
CA ASN A 338 15.84 -3.34 -3.23
C ASN A 338 14.31 -3.46 -3.09
N ILE A 339 13.75 -4.64 -3.31
CA ILE A 339 12.32 -4.85 -3.52
C ILE A 339 11.87 -6.20 -2.95
N SER A 340 10.57 -6.37 -2.77
CA SER A 340 9.99 -7.65 -2.36
C SER A 340 9.83 -8.66 -3.51
N GLN A 341 9.55 -8.18 -4.73
CA GLN A 341 9.39 -9.00 -5.94
C GLN A 341 9.46 -8.14 -7.21
N TYR A 342 9.98 -8.71 -8.30
CA TYR A 342 9.94 -8.15 -9.65
C TYR A 342 9.13 -9.07 -10.56
N ASN A 343 8.14 -8.53 -11.28
CA ASN A 343 7.33 -9.24 -12.26
C ASN A 343 7.46 -8.59 -13.65
N ARG A 344 7.47 -9.43 -14.68
CA ARG A 344 7.61 -9.00 -16.07
C ARG A 344 6.72 -9.81 -17.01
N TRP A 345 6.04 -9.11 -17.90
CA TRP A 345 5.33 -9.68 -19.03
C TRP A 345 6.06 -9.40 -20.35
N THR A 346 6.06 -10.39 -21.23
CA THR A 346 6.61 -10.29 -22.60
C THR A 346 5.56 -9.89 -23.64
N SER A 347 4.28 -9.87 -23.26
CA SER A 347 3.14 -9.42 -24.04
C SER A 347 2.23 -8.50 -23.21
N VAL A 348 1.30 -7.80 -23.86
CA VAL A 348 0.27 -7.00 -23.19
C VAL A 348 -1.08 -7.68 -23.40
N THR A 349 -1.86 -7.80 -22.34
CA THR A 349 -3.30 -8.16 -22.35
C THR A 349 -4.13 -6.88 -22.28
N SER A 350 -5.41 -6.92 -22.65
CA SER A 350 -6.26 -5.72 -22.54
C SER A 350 -6.36 -5.24 -21.09
N LEU A 351 -6.32 -3.93 -20.86
CA LEU A 351 -6.35 -3.34 -19.51
C LEU A 351 -7.51 -3.86 -18.64
N PHE A 352 -8.64 -4.27 -19.23
CA PHE A 352 -9.79 -4.83 -18.52
C PHE A 352 -9.46 -6.10 -17.71
N SER A 353 -8.56 -6.94 -18.22
CA SER A 353 -8.13 -8.20 -17.60
C SER A 353 -6.63 -8.20 -17.28
N ALA A 354 -5.95 -7.08 -17.48
CA ALA A 354 -4.51 -7.02 -17.28
C ALA A 354 -4.19 -6.98 -15.79
N GLY A 355 -3.20 -7.79 -15.38
CA GLY A 355 -2.79 -7.85 -13.98
C GLY A 355 -3.78 -8.53 -13.04
N ASP A 356 -4.68 -9.38 -13.57
CA ASP A 356 -5.55 -10.29 -12.81
C ASP A 356 -4.93 -11.69 -12.60
N ILE A 357 -5.63 -12.61 -11.93
CA ILE A 357 -5.13 -13.96 -11.65
C ILE A 357 -4.92 -14.84 -12.91
N TYR A 358 -5.52 -14.46 -14.04
CA TYR A 358 -5.38 -15.16 -15.32
C TYR A 358 -4.27 -14.55 -16.19
N ASP A 359 -3.87 -13.30 -15.93
CA ASP A 359 -2.74 -12.61 -16.56
C ASP A 359 -1.44 -12.71 -15.75
N ILE A 360 -1.03 -13.93 -15.39
CA ILE A 360 0.18 -14.19 -14.60
C ILE A 360 1.43 -13.68 -15.34
N PRO A 361 2.40 -13.03 -14.65
CA PRO A 361 3.62 -12.57 -15.27
C PRO A 361 4.43 -13.71 -15.90
N THR A 362 5.02 -13.44 -17.06
CA THR A 362 5.89 -14.39 -17.77
C THR A 362 7.09 -14.80 -16.91
N TYR A 363 7.65 -13.86 -16.15
CA TYR A 363 8.77 -14.10 -15.24
C TYR A 363 8.58 -13.34 -13.93
N SER A 364 9.04 -13.96 -12.83
CA SER A 364 9.05 -13.33 -11.52
C SER A 364 10.32 -13.67 -10.74
N TRP A 365 10.86 -12.70 -10.00
CA TRP A 365 12.02 -12.87 -9.11
C TRP A 365 11.71 -12.32 -7.73
N TYR A 366 12.01 -13.10 -6.70
CA TYR A 366 11.81 -12.80 -5.28
C TYR A 366 12.71 -13.68 -4.41
N LYS A 367 12.79 -13.41 -3.11
CA LYS A 367 13.47 -14.30 -2.15
C LYS A 367 12.51 -15.41 -1.70
N LEU A 368 12.89 -16.68 -1.84
CA LEU A 368 11.96 -17.80 -1.56
C LEU A 368 11.53 -17.84 -0.09
N GLU A 369 12.48 -17.67 0.83
CA GLU A 369 12.27 -17.65 2.29
C GLU A 369 11.61 -16.36 2.80
N ASN A 370 11.64 -15.28 2.01
CA ASN A 370 11.01 -13.99 2.32
C ASN A 370 11.48 -13.29 3.59
N THR A 371 12.61 -13.70 4.15
CA THR A 371 13.24 -13.05 5.31
C THR A 371 13.95 -11.75 4.95
N ASN A 372 14.28 -11.55 3.67
CA ASN A 372 14.98 -10.39 3.16
C ASN A 372 14.39 -9.96 1.81
N ASN A 373 14.66 -8.71 1.42
CA ASN A 373 14.33 -8.21 0.09
C ASN A 373 15.29 -8.77 -0.97
N LEU A 374 14.81 -8.84 -2.22
CA LEU A 374 15.65 -9.03 -3.39
C LEU A 374 16.46 -7.75 -3.64
N THR A 375 17.78 -7.87 -3.69
CA THR A 375 18.67 -6.77 -4.07
C THR A 375 19.40 -7.09 -5.36
N VAL A 376 19.28 -6.22 -6.36
CA VAL A 376 19.96 -6.36 -7.66
C VAL A 376 20.54 -5.01 -8.07
N THR A 377 21.79 -4.99 -8.53
CA THR A 377 22.42 -3.80 -9.11
C THR A 377 22.98 -4.09 -10.49
N GLY A 378 23.06 -3.07 -11.33
CA GLY A 378 23.60 -3.22 -12.66
C GLY A 378 23.34 -2.02 -13.56
N THR A 379 23.33 -2.26 -14.87
CA THR A 379 23.01 -1.26 -15.88
C THR A 379 22.01 -1.77 -16.90
N PHE A 380 21.29 -0.87 -17.56
CA PHE A 380 20.46 -1.19 -18.71
C PHE A 380 20.58 -0.14 -19.81
N LEU A 381 20.40 -0.58 -21.06
CA LEU A 381 20.44 0.25 -22.26
C LEU A 381 19.61 -0.42 -23.36
N ASN A 382 18.75 0.34 -24.06
CA ASN A 382 17.95 -0.11 -25.20
C ASN A 382 17.20 -1.43 -24.95
N ASN A 383 17.81 -2.56 -25.29
CA ASN A 383 17.27 -3.93 -25.20
C ASN A 383 18.12 -4.86 -24.32
N ASN A 384 19.07 -4.32 -23.56
CA ASN A 384 20.00 -5.10 -22.76
C ASN A 384 19.96 -4.67 -21.28
N THR A 385 20.05 -5.65 -20.38
CA THR A 385 20.21 -5.45 -18.94
C THR A 385 21.40 -6.29 -18.48
N ILE A 386 22.34 -5.67 -17.79
CA ILE A 386 23.53 -6.31 -17.26
C ILE A 386 23.43 -6.27 -15.74
N ILE A 387 23.36 -7.44 -15.12
CA ILE A 387 23.39 -7.56 -13.66
C ILE A 387 24.85 -7.59 -13.20
N SER A 388 25.21 -6.69 -12.31
CA SER A 388 26.51 -6.67 -11.64
C SER A 388 26.50 -7.48 -10.36
N THR A 389 25.46 -7.36 -9.53
CA THR A 389 25.32 -8.14 -8.29
C THR A 389 23.86 -8.50 -8.03
N THR A 390 23.66 -9.62 -7.33
CA THR A 390 22.36 -10.05 -6.78
C THR A 390 22.58 -10.78 -5.46
N ASN A 391 21.61 -10.73 -4.56
CA ASN A 391 21.60 -11.52 -3.32
C ASN A 391 20.82 -12.85 -3.44
N LEU A 392 20.48 -13.28 -4.66
CA LEU A 392 19.92 -14.61 -4.90
C LEU A 392 20.98 -15.69 -4.67
N THR A 393 20.66 -16.64 -3.81
CA THR A 393 21.48 -17.83 -3.54
C THR A 393 21.47 -18.79 -4.74
N PRO A 394 22.45 -19.70 -4.86
CA PRO A 394 22.43 -20.72 -5.91
C PRO A 394 21.15 -21.59 -5.90
N GLY A 395 20.59 -21.87 -4.72
CA GLY A 395 19.33 -22.62 -4.59
C GLY A 395 18.15 -21.84 -5.18
N GLU A 396 18.03 -20.55 -4.83
CA GLU A 396 16.97 -19.70 -5.40
C GLU A 396 17.13 -19.53 -6.91
N GLN A 397 18.36 -19.43 -7.43
CA GLN A 397 18.60 -19.34 -8.88
C GLN A 397 18.26 -20.63 -9.64
N ALA A 398 18.20 -21.78 -8.96
CA ALA A 398 17.77 -23.04 -9.56
C ALA A 398 16.24 -23.16 -9.66
N GLU A 399 15.50 -22.46 -8.79
CA GLU A 399 14.03 -22.50 -8.76
C GLU A 399 13.38 -21.31 -9.51
N LEU A 400 14.05 -20.17 -9.56
CA LEU A 400 13.57 -18.96 -10.22
C LEU A 400 14.00 -18.91 -11.70
N PRO A 401 13.32 -18.09 -12.54
CA PRO A 401 13.75 -17.88 -13.91
C PRO A 401 15.22 -17.43 -14.01
N ALA A 402 15.91 -17.90 -15.04
CA ALA A 402 17.30 -17.53 -15.28
C ALA A 402 17.49 -16.01 -15.33
N LEU A 403 18.57 -15.51 -14.72
CA LEU A 403 18.89 -14.08 -14.66
C LEU A 403 19.06 -13.42 -16.04
N SER A 404 19.32 -14.19 -17.10
CA SER A 404 19.32 -13.70 -18.48
C SER A 404 17.95 -13.17 -18.93
N ASN A 405 16.85 -13.56 -18.26
CA ASN A 405 15.51 -13.04 -18.49
C ASN A 405 15.18 -11.82 -17.62
N PHE A 406 16.03 -11.47 -16.65
CA PHE A 406 15.87 -10.28 -15.81
C PHE A 406 16.22 -9.05 -16.64
N LEU A 407 15.22 -8.53 -17.34
CA LEU A 407 15.37 -7.39 -18.24
C LEU A 407 14.50 -6.24 -17.72
N ILE A 408 15.10 -5.05 -17.55
CA ILE A 408 14.34 -3.82 -17.23
C ILE A 408 13.71 -3.26 -18.50
N THR A 409 14.48 -3.19 -19.58
CA THR A 409 13.99 -2.78 -20.91
C THR A 409 13.55 -3.97 -21.76
N GLY A 410 12.86 -3.72 -22.87
CA GLY A 410 12.28 -4.81 -23.67
C GLY A 410 11.14 -5.54 -22.96
N THR A 411 10.63 -4.96 -21.88
CA THR A 411 9.53 -5.46 -21.06
C THR A 411 8.23 -4.79 -21.48
N ARG A 412 7.16 -5.55 -21.68
CA ARG A 412 5.86 -5.01 -22.11
C ARG A 412 5.08 -4.39 -20.96
N VAL A 413 4.93 -5.16 -19.89
CA VAL A 413 4.38 -4.71 -18.60
C VAL A 413 5.39 -5.10 -17.54
N LEU A 414 5.59 -4.24 -16.56
CA LEU A 414 6.39 -4.59 -15.38
C LEU A 414 5.71 -4.14 -14.10
N SER A 415 6.00 -4.90 -13.04
CA SER A 415 5.69 -4.46 -11.69
C SER A 415 6.78 -4.83 -10.71
N PHE A 416 6.91 -4.01 -9.68
CA PHE A 416 7.68 -4.28 -8.49
C PHE A 416 6.76 -4.23 -7.28
N GLY A 417 7.01 -5.08 -6.31
CA GLY A 417 6.13 -5.24 -5.15
C GLY A 417 5.37 -6.57 -5.18
N ARG A 418 4.68 -6.89 -4.08
CA ARG A 418 3.86 -8.10 -3.94
C ARG A 418 2.75 -7.85 -2.92
N PRO A 419 1.58 -8.51 -3.06
CA PRO A 419 0.57 -8.54 -2.02
C PRO A 419 1.03 -9.40 -0.83
N SER A 420 0.32 -9.28 0.29
CA SER A 420 0.44 -10.22 1.40
C SER A 420 -0.04 -11.63 0.98
N LEU A 421 0.50 -12.67 1.63
CA LEU A 421 -0.04 -14.04 1.60
C LEU A 421 0.58 -14.80 2.76
N SER A 422 -0.25 -15.20 3.71
CA SER A 422 0.06 -16.09 4.81
C SER A 422 -0.77 -17.36 4.66
N LEU A 423 -0.14 -18.51 4.91
CA LEU A 423 -0.78 -19.82 4.84
C LEU A 423 -0.77 -20.42 6.24
N ASN A 424 -1.89 -21.01 6.65
CA ASN A 424 -1.92 -21.86 7.84
C ASN A 424 -1.22 -23.19 7.52
N PRO A 425 -0.70 -23.91 8.54
CA PRO A 425 -0.10 -25.22 8.33
C PRO A 425 -1.06 -26.19 7.62
N ILE A 426 -0.54 -26.94 6.66
CA ILE A 426 -1.31 -27.92 5.88
C ILE A 426 -0.64 -29.27 6.04
N SER A 427 -1.37 -30.22 6.61
CA SER A 427 -0.90 -31.57 6.93
C SER A 427 -1.61 -32.63 6.09
N ASP A 428 -1.14 -33.86 6.18
CA ASP A 428 -1.75 -35.01 5.52
C ASP A 428 -3.11 -35.45 6.10
N THR A 429 -3.57 -34.79 7.16
CA THR A 429 -4.95 -34.91 7.67
C THR A 429 -5.81 -33.70 7.34
N SER A 430 -5.25 -32.65 6.75
CA SER A 430 -5.99 -31.43 6.41
C SER A 430 -6.99 -31.67 5.27
N LEU A 431 -8.18 -31.06 5.40
CA LEU A 431 -9.24 -31.05 4.37
C LEU A 431 -9.52 -29.64 3.83
N ASP A 432 -8.87 -28.63 4.42
CA ASP A 432 -8.99 -27.23 4.02
C ASP A 432 -7.59 -26.62 3.90
N MET A 433 -7.37 -25.85 2.84
CA MET A 433 -6.24 -24.93 2.73
C MET A 433 -6.75 -23.54 3.09
N THR A 434 -6.17 -22.97 4.15
CA THR A 434 -6.63 -21.69 4.70
C THR A 434 -5.48 -20.71 4.88
N GLY A 435 -5.80 -19.43 4.91
CA GLY A 435 -4.81 -18.38 5.10
C GLY A 435 -5.40 -17.00 4.98
N THR A 436 -4.51 -16.00 4.94
CA THR A 436 -4.86 -14.59 4.81
C THR A 436 -4.05 -13.92 3.70
N THR A 437 -4.66 -13.02 2.96
CA THR A 437 -4.06 -12.21 1.88
C THR A 437 -4.71 -10.82 1.86
N GLU A 438 -4.54 -10.04 0.79
CA GLU A 438 -5.26 -8.79 0.61
C GLU A 438 -6.78 -9.04 0.47
N PRO A 439 -7.63 -8.15 1.00
CA PRO A 439 -9.09 -8.24 0.84
C PRO A 439 -9.51 -8.42 -0.62
N ASN A 440 -10.40 -9.38 -0.88
CA ASN A 440 -10.93 -9.71 -2.21
C ASN A 440 -9.86 -10.16 -3.23
N ALA A 441 -8.67 -10.58 -2.78
CA ALA A 441 -7.68 -11.15 -3.68
C ALA A 441 -8.14 -12.51 -4.20
N ASP A 442 -7.85 -12.77 -5.47
CA ASP A 442 -7.98 -14.10 -6.06
C ASP A 442 -6.74 -14.94 -5.70
N ILE A 443 -6.98 -16.22 -5.45
CA ILE A 443 -5.95 -17.21 -5.13
C ILE A 443 -6.09 -18.37 -6.10
N LYS A 444 -5.02 -18.61 -6.86
CA LYS A 444 -4.84 -19.82 -7.65
C LYS A 444 -4.05 -20.83 -6.84
N ILE A 445 -4.58 -22.04 -6.71
CA ILE A 445 -3.98 -23.17 -6.00
C ILE A 445 -3.72 -24.29 -7.02
N THR A 446 -2.49 -24.76 -7.10
CA THR A 446 -2.07 -25.80 -8.05
C THR A 446 -1.45 -26.99 -7.32
N TYR A 447 -2.03 -28.18 -7.50
CA TYR A 447 -1.48 -29.47 -7.07
C TYR A 447 -1.98 -30.59 -7.99
N ASP A 448 -1.24 -31.69 -8.10
CA ASP A 448 -1.52 -32.82 -8.99
C ASP A 448 -1.80 -32.44 -10.45
N GLY A 449 -1.19 -31.34 -10.92
CA GLY A 449 -1.36 -30.81 -12.27
C GLY A 449 -2.70 -30.11 -12.54
N ASN A 450 -3.52 -29.88 -11.52
CA ASN A 450 -4.80 -29.18 -11.62
C ASN A 450 -4.72 -27.79 -10.99
N ASP A 451 -5.52 -26.86 -11.53
CA ASP A 451 -5.65 -25.49 -11.04
C ASP A 451 -7.02 -25.28 -10.39
N TYR A 452 -7.02 -24.73 -9.19
CA TYR A 452 -8.21 -24.35 -8.44
C TYR A 452 -8.16 -22.86 -8.10
N TYR A 453 -9.32 -22.24 -8.00
CA TYR A 453 -9.44 -20.80 -7.77
C TYR A 453 -10.41 -20.54 -6.63
N VAL A 454 -9.99 -19.73 -5.67
CA VAL A 454 -10.82 -19.18 -4.59
C VAL A 454 -10.57 -17.69 -4.49
N GLN A 455 -11.48 -16.98 -3.84
CA GLN A 455 -11.34 -15.56 -3.56
C GLN A 455 -11.35 -15.35 -2.05
N ALA A 456 -10.44 -14.51 -1.56
CA ALA A 456 -10.46 -14.08 -0.18
C ALA A 456 -11.66 -13.17 0.09
N ASP A 457 -12.16 -13.16 1.31
CA ASP A 457 -13.24 -12.28 1.71
C ASP A 457 -12.78 -10.82 1.89
N ASN A 458 -13.66 -9.98 2.43
CA ASN A 458 -13.37 -8.56 2.67
C ASN A 458 -12.38 -8.31 3.81
N THR A 459 -12.05 -9.32 4.61
CA THR A 459 -11.01 -9.30 5.64
C THR A 459 -9.68 -9.85 5.14
N GLY A 460 -9.69 -10.56 4.00
CA GLY A 460 -8.54 -11.20 3.39
C GLY A 460 -8.43 -12.68 3.73
N GLU A 461 -9.37 -13.28 4.46
CA GLU A 461 -9.40 -14.71 4.77
C GLU A 461 -9.87 -15.51 3.55
N PHE A 462 -9.24 -16.66 3.31
CA PHE A 462 -9.67 -17.60 2.28
C PHE A 462 -9.67 -19.04 2.78
N ILE A 463 -10.58 -19.84 2.20
CA ILE A 463 -10.70 -21.27 2.45
C ILE A 463 -10.88 -21.98 1.11
N TYR A 464 -10.08 -23.02 0.88
CA TYR A 464 -10.29 -23.98 -0.19
C TYR A 464 -10.44 -25.38 0.41
N SER A 465 -11.64 -25.95 0.31
CA SER A 465 -11.94 -27.30 0.79
C SER A 465 -11.69 -28.35 -0.28
N TYR A 466 -11.08 -29.47 0.11
CA TYR A 466 -10.77 -30.59 -0.77
C TYR A 466 -10.97 -31.93 -0.07
N SER A 467 -11.18 -32.99 -0.85
CA SER A 467 -11.32 -34.35 -0.35
C SER A 467 -10.96 -35.36 -1.45
N PRO A 468 -10.23 -36.44 -1.14
CA PRO A 468 -9.67 -36.81 0.17
C PRO A 468 -8.49 -35.93 0.60
N ALA A 469 -7.98 -36.12 1.83
CA ALA A 469 -6.76 -35.49 2.29
C ALA A 469 -5.55 -35.86 1.40
N LEU A 470 -4.61 -34.93 1.24
CA LEU A 470 -3.45 -35.10 0.35
C LEU A 470 -2.30 -35.78 1.11
N PRO A 471 -1.54 -36.72 0.49
CA PRO A 471 -0.41 -37.35 1.14
C PRO A 471 0.72 -36.39 1.50
N SER A 472 1.45 -36.69 2.59
CA SER A 472 2.72 -36.02 2.92
C SER A 472 3.68 -36.06 1.74
N GLY A 473 4.37 -34.96 1.49
CA GLY A 473 5.27 -34.77 0.35
C GLY A 473 4.61 -34.16 -0.89
N THR A 474 3.28 -34.01 -0.90
CA THR A 474 2.58 -33.33 -2.01
C THR A 474 2.96 -31.85 -2.04
N LYS A 475 3.45 -31.37 -3.18
CA LYS A 475 3.78 -29.95 -3.38
C LYS A 475 2.56 -29.18 -3.87
N ILE A 476 2.27 -28.06 -3.22
CA ILE A 476 1.15 -27.18 -3.55
C ILE A 476 1.71 -25.79 -3.86
N SER A 477 1.33 -25.23 -5.00
CA SER A 477 1.69 -23.87 -5.38
C SER A 477 0.50 -22.93 -5.24
N PHE A 478 0.74 -21.77 -4.65
CA PHE A 478 -0.21 -20.69 -4.44
C PHE A 478 0.25 -19.45 -5.21
N VAL A 479 -0.69 -18.82 -5.92
CA VAL A 479 -0.53 -17.50 -6.51
C VAL A 479 -1.66 -16.62 -6.00
N SER A 480 -1.35 -15.51 -5.35
CA SER A 480 -2.35 -14.52 -4.93
C SER A 480 -2.17 -13.20 -5.67
N ASN A 481 -3.30 -12.58 -6.05
CA ASN A 481 -3.37 -11.33 -6.80
C ASN A 481 -4.68 -10.60 -6.49
N VAL A 482 -4.63 -9.27 -6.37
CA VAL A 482 -5.83 -8.43 -6.46
C VAL A 482 -6.01 -8.03 -7.91
N ALA A 483 -7.18 -8.26 -8.49
CA ALA A 483 -7.44 -7.98 -9.91
C ALA A 483 -7.05 -6.55 -10.30
N GLY A 484 -6.28 -6.39 -11.37
CA GLY A 484 -5.80 -5.09 -11.87
C GLY A 484 -4.68 -4.44 -11.05
N SER A 485 -4.17 -5.13 -10.02
CA SER A 485 -3.04 -4.64 -9.20
C SER A 485 -1.69 -4.83 -9.88
N PHE A 486 -1.57 -5.81 -10.79
CA PHE A 486 -0.30 -6.26 -11.36
C PHE A 486 0.69 -6.80 -10.31
N LEU A 487 0.28 -7.01 -9.06
CA LEU A 487 1.12 -7.55 -8.00
C LEU A 487 0.72 -9.00 -7.75
N TYR A 488 1.74 -9.86 -7.61
CA TYR A 488 1.53 -11.30 -7.45
C TYR A 488 2.34 -11.79 -6.27
N ARG A 489 1.85 -12.82 -5.60
CA ARG A 489 2.57 -13.49 -4.55
C ARG A 489 2.60 -14.98 -4.84
N PHE A 490 3.80 -15.50 -5.10
CA PHE A 490 4.06 -16.91 -5.36
C PHE A 490 4.60 -17.59 -4.09
N ARG A 491 3.98 -18.70 -3.68
CA ARG A 491 4.51 -19.59 -2.64
C ARG A 491 4.30 -21.04 -3.05
N THR A 492 5.28 -21.88 -2.78
CA THR A 492 5.13 -23.33 -2.84
C THR A 492 5.36 -23.89 -1.45
N VAL A 493 4.48 -24.77 -1.01
CA VAL A 493 4.59 -25.50 0.26
C VAL A 493 4.47 -27.00 -0.01
N GLU A 494 4.91 -27.79 0.95
CA GLU A 494 4.81 -29.25 0.92
C GLU A 494 3.89 -29.70 2.06
N ILE A 495 2.96 -30.61 1.77
CA ILE A 495 2.16 -31.25 2.81
C ILE A 495 3.09 -32.00 3.75
N ILE A 496 2.93 -31.76 5.04
CA ILE A 496 3.72 -32.40 6.09
C ILE A 496 2.92 -33.49 6.79
N PHE A 497 3.62 -34.49 7.32
CA PHE A 497 3.02 -35.45 8.25
C PHE A 497 2.47 -34.70 9.47
N ASN A 498 1.19 -34.89 9.81
CA ASN A 498 0.57 -34.14 10.89
C ASN A 498 1.25 -34.42 12.24
N GLY A 499 1.72 -35.64 12.47
CA GLY A 499 2.19 -36.10 13.77
C GLY A 499 1.19 -37.04 14.46
N ASP A 500 1.63 -37.63 15.56
CA ASP A 500 0.84 -38.60 16.32
C ASP A 500 0.39 -38.02 17.66
N ILE A 501 -0.70 -38.58 18.17
CA ILE A 501 -1.12 -38.43 19.57
C ILE A 501 -1.12 -39.82 20.22
N TYR A 502 -0.50 -39.94 21.39
CA TYR A 502 -0.39 -41.23 22.09
C TYR A 502 -0.15 -41.04 23.58
N ILE A 503 -0.43 -42.10 24.33
CA ILE A 503 -0.17 -42.18 25.77
C ILE A 503 1.30 -42.56 25.98
N THR A 504 2.05 -41.76 26.72
CA THR A 504 3.46 -42.02 27.04
C THR A 504 3.63 -42.75 28.37
N GLU A 505 2.76 -42.47 29.33
CA GLU A 505 2.80 -43.03 30.68
C GLU A 505 1.37 -43.15 31.24
N ALA A 506 1.12 -44.18 32.02
CA ALA A 506 -0.06 -44.29 32.86
C ALA A 506 0.36 -44.95 34.19
N THR A 507 -0.35 -44.65 35.28
CA THR A 507 -0.07 -45.29 36.58
C THR A 507 -0.11 -46.81 36.48
N ASP A 508 1.04 -47.46 36.71
CA ASP A 508 1.23 -48.92 36.55
C ASP A 508 0.34 -49.77 37.46
N GLU A 509 0.16 -49.35 38.72
CA GLU A 509 -0.68 -50.05 39.70
C GLU A 509 -1.55 -49.07 40.48
N ILE A 510 -2.87 -49.25 40.40
CA ILE A 510 -3.84 -48.53 41.23
C ILE A 510 -4.23 -49.43 42.41
N THR A 511 -3.91 -48.98 43.62
CA THR A 511 -4.35 -49.61 44.87
C THR A 511 -5.33 -48.67 45.58
N PHE A 512 -6.18 -49.23 46.43
CA PHE A 512 -7.23 -48.47 47.12
C PHE A 512 -7.05 -48.54 48.64
N ASP A 513 -7.28 -47.42 49.32
CA ASP A 513 -7.43 -47.40 50.77
C ASP A 513 -8.81 -47.96 51.13
N LEU A 514 -8.81 -49.07 51.86
CA LEU A 514 -10.04 -49.75 52.27
C LEU A 514 -10.76 -49.05 53.44
N ASN A 515 -10.30 -47.87 53.85
CA ASN A 515 -11.04 -46.92 54.67
C ASN A 515 -11.95 -46.07 53.77
N PRO A 516 -13.27 -46.37 53.70
CA PRO A 516 -14.15 -45.62 52.83
C PRO A 516 -14.30 -44.16 53.29
N PHE A 517 -14.24 -43.23 52.34
CA PHE A 517 -14.52 -41.81 52.61
C PHE A 517 -16.02 -41.49 52.55
N GLN A 518 -16.80 -42.38 51.92
CA GLN A 518 -18.26 -42.31 51.81
C GLN A 518 -18.86 -43.70 52.04
N PHE A 519 -20.04 -43.78 52.68
CA PHE A 519 -20.70 -45.05 53.03
C PHE A 519 -22.00 -45.33 52.26
N SER A 520 -22.48 -44.41 51.42
CA SER A 520 -23.71 -44.59 50.64
C SER A 520 -23.64 -43.87 49.28
N PRO A 521 -23.17 -44.54 48.21
CA PRO A 521 -22.54 -45.88 48.20
C PRO A 521 -21.19 -45.88 48.95
N THR A 522 -20.73 -47.07 49.34
CA THR A 522 -19.41 -47.25 49.96
C THR A 522 -18.31 -47.01 48.92
N LEU A 523 -17.57 -45.91 49.07
CA LEU A 523 -16.49 -45.53 48.16
C LEU A 523 -15.16 -45.43 48.91
N CYS A 524 -14.14 -45.97 48.28
CA CYS A 524 -12.77 -46.01 48.76
C CYS A 524 -11.87 -45.22 47.81
N ASN A 525 -11.02 -44.37 48.39
CA ASN A 525 -10.04 -43.59 47.63
C ASN A 525 -8.92 -44.47 47.09
N ARG A 526 -8.25 -43.98 46.06
CA ARG A 526 -6.95 -44.52 45.66
C ARG A 526 -5.94 -44.27 46.79
N ALA A 527 -5.01 -45.20 46.97
CA ALA A 527 -3.93 -45.04 47.93
C ALA A 527 -2.81 -44.12 47.42
N ASN A 528 -2.70 -43.95 46.10
CA ASN A 528 -1.77 -43.03 45.43
C ASN A 528 -2.50 -42.27 44.31
N PRO A 529 -2.02 -41.07 43.92
CA PRO A 529 -2.58 -40.33 42.79
C PRO A 529 -2.61 -41.14 41.50
N LEU A 530 -3.65 -40.94 40.69
CA LEU A 530 -3.79 -41.52 39.35
C LEU A 530 -3.34 -40.49 38.32
N LYS A 531 -2.49 -40.92 37.40
CA LYS A 531 -1.95 -40.10 36.33
C LYS A 531 -1.95 -40.84 35.00
N VAL A 532 -2.36 -40.15 33.93
CA VAL A 532 -2.12 -40.56 32.54
C VAL A 532 -1.44 -39.41 31.82
N VAL A 533 -0.29 -39.67 31.20
CA VAL A 533 0.48 -38.68 30.46
C VAL A 533 0.25 -38.90 28.97
N ILE A 534 -0.18 -37.83 28.30
CA ILE A 534 -0.47 -37.84 26.86
C ILE A 534 0.52 -36.92 26.17
N GLN A 535 1.09 -37.41 25.07
CA GLN A 535 1.94 -36.64 24.18
C GLN A 535 1.18 -36.37 22.88
N ASP A 536 0.92 -35.09 22.61
CA ASP A 536 0.36 -34.63 21.34
C ASP A 536 1.46 -33.95 20.52
N ASN A 537 1.92 -34.62 19.46
CA ASN A 537 2.92 -34.10 18.52
C ASN A 537 2.29 -33.55 17.25
N ARG A 538 0.95 -33.43 17.19
CA ARG A 538 0.27 -32.96 15.99
C ARG A 538 0.57 -31.48 15.74
N ILE A 539 0.94 -31.16 14.51
CA ILE A 539 1.23 -29.78 14.08
C ILE A 539 -0.08 -29.01 13.94
N VAL A 540 -1.11 -29.66 13.39
CA VAL A 540 -2.49 -29.18 13.38
C VAL A 540 -3.25 -29.99 14.43
N THR A 541 -3.43 -29.41 15.62
CA THR A 541 -4.14 -30.07 16.71
C THR A 541 -5.64 -30.05 16.50
N SER A 542 -6.28 -31.17 16.83
CA SER A 542 -7.73 -31.25 17.01
C SER A 542 -8.04 -31.60 18.46
N PRO A 543 -9.28 -31.38 18.93
CA PRO A 543 -9.75 -31.99 20.17
C PRO A 543 -9.50 -33.50 20.18
N TRP A 544 -9.29 -34.02 21.38
CA TRP A 544 -9.09 -35.45 21.63
C TRP A 544 -9.70 -35.84 22.97
N ASP A 545 -10.08 -37.11 23.07
CA ASP A 545 -10.72 -37.70 24.25
C ASP A 545 -9.91 -38.87 24.78
N LEU A 546 -9.86 -39.02 26.11
CA LEU A 546 -9.27 -40.17 26.79
C LEU A 546 -10.39 -41.00 27.42
N TYR A 547 -10.36 -42.31 27.15
CA TYR A 547 -11.31 -43.28 27.66
C TYR A 547 -10.62 -44.34 28.51
N ALA A 548 -11.36 -44.89 29.47
CA ALA A 548 -10.97 -46.05 30.26
C ALA A 548 -11.95 -47.23 30.02
N THR A 549 -11.42 -48.44 29.94
CA THR A 549 -12.20 -49.69 29.94
C THR A 549 -11.63 -50.72 30.90
N VAL A 550 -12.47 -51.63 31.34
CA VAL A 550 -12.12 -52.80 32.15
C VAL A 550 -12.77 -54.03 31.53
N ASN A 551 -11.97 -54.91 30.92
CA ASN A 551 -12.49 -56.08 30.19
C ASN A 551 -13.20 -57.10 31.09
N ILE A 552 -12.80 -57.19 32.36
CA ILE A 552 -13.37 -58.10 33.35
C ILE A 552 -13.43 -57.34 34.67
N PRO A 553 -14.57 -57.36 35.38
CA PRO A 553 -14.66 -56.78 36.72
C PRO A 553 -13.55 -57.30 37.64
N LEU A 554 -13.23 -56.54 38.68
CA LEU A 554 -12.30 -56.95 39.74
C LEU A 554 -12.54 -58.41 40.14
N ILE A 555 -11.55 -59.29 39.95
CA ILE A 555 -11.66 -60.74 40.19
C ILE A 555 -10.54 -61.21 41.11
N ASN A 556 -10.84 -62.11 42.04
CA ASN A 556 -9.84 -62.72 42.90
C ASN A 556 -9.35 -64.08 42.38
N GLU A 557 -8.33 -64.64 43.02
CA GLU A 557 -7.73 -65.94 42.66
C GLU A 557 -8.69 -67.14 42.78
N LYS A 558 -9.85 -66.95 43.42
CA LYS A 558 -10.91 -67.95 43.59
C LYS A 558 -12.05 -67.80 42.59
N GLY A 559 -11.95 -66.84 41.66
CA GLY A 559 -12.96 -66.57 40.63
C GLY A 559 -14.19 -65.78 41.11
N SER A 560 -14.16 -65.21 42.31
CA SER A 560 -15.20 -64.28 42.78
C SER A 560 -14.96 -62.89 42.17
N THR A 561 -16.01 -62.24 41.67
CA THR A 561 -15.93 -60.92 41.04
C THR A 561 -16.62 -59.83 41.86
N LEU A 562 -16.17 -58.59 41.71
CA LEU A 562 -16.84 -57.37 42.19
C LEU A 562 -17.41 -56.64 40.97
N PRO A 563 -18.64 -56.96 40.52
CA PRO A 563 -19.30 -56.20 39.47
C PRO A 563 -19.49 -54.75 39.94
N ASP A 564 -19.29 -53.80 39.02
CA ASP A 564 -19.32 -52.36 39.28
C ASP A 564 -18.34 -51.91 40.39
N GLY A 565 -17.32 -52.73 40.68
CA GLY A 565 -16.37 -52.46 41.75
C GLY A 565 -15.40 -51.32 41.42
N LEU A 566 -15.20 -51.01 40.15
CA LEU A 566 -14.45 -49.84 39.70
C LEU A 566 -15.42 -48.85 39.09
N VAL A 567 -15.41 -47.63 39.59
CA VAL A 567 -16.21 -46.52 39.05
C VAL A 567 -15.32 -45.36 38.67
N PHE A 568 -15.73 -44.63 37.64
CA PHE A 568 -15.21 -43.29 37.34
C PHE A 568 -16.16 -42.25 37.91
N ILE A 569 -15.64 -41.27 38.64
CA ILE A 569 -16.38 -40.09 39.10
C ILE A 569 -15.80 -38.86 38.41
N ASN A 570 -16.63 -38.11 37.69
CA ASN A 570 -16.20 -36.86 37.07
C ASN A 570 -16.24 -35.67 38.05
N ASP A 571 -15.78 -34.51 37.60
CA ASP A 571 -15.78 -33.22 38.30
C ASP A 571 -17.18 -32.72 38.72
N LEU A 572 -18.23 -33.21 38.07
CA LEU A 572 -19.63 -32.96 38.42
C LEU A 572 -20.18 -33.99 39.43
N GLY A 573 -19.36 -34.90 39.93
CA GLY A 573 -19.75 -35.97 40.86
C GLY A 573 -20.61 -37.08 40.23
N ASN A 574 -20.67 -37.15 38.89
CA ASN A 574 -21.40 -38.20 38.19
C ASN A 574 -20.58 -39.48 38.22
N MET A 575 -21.20 -40.56 38.67
CA MET A 575 -20.56 -41.86 38.86
C MET A 575 -20.96 -42.82 37.75
N ILE A 576 -19.96 -43.44 37.12
CA ILE A 576 -20.12 -44.39 36.02
C ILE A 576 -19.32 -45.65 36.35
N ALA A 577 -19.97 -46.82 36.35
CA ALA A 577 -19.27 -48.09 36.51
C ALA A 577 -18.41 -48.40 35.28
N LEU A 578 -17.13 -48.72 35.50
CA LEU A 578 -16.23 -49.13 34.42
C LEU A 578 -16.56 -50.54 33.96
N SER A 579 -16.61 -50.73 32.65
CA SER A 579 -16.90 -51.99 31.98
C SER A 579 -16.04 -52.14 30.72
N ASP A 580 -16.34 -53.13 29.90
CA ASP A 580 -15.73 -53.30 28.57
C ASP A 580 -16.16 -52.20 27.57
N THR A 581 -17.12 -51.35 27.94
CA THR A 581 -17.54 -50.18 27.17
C THR A 581 -16.67 -48.96 27.53
N PRO A 582 -16.09 -48.24 26.55
CA PRO A 582 -15.31 -47.02 26.78
C PRO A 582 -16.07 -45.98 27.62
N THR A 583 -15.49 -45.63 28.76
CA THR A 583 -15.96 -44.52 29.61
C THR A 583 -15.07 -43.32 29.37
N LEU A 584 -15.66 -42.19 28.93
CA LEU A 584 -14.93 -40.93 28.75
C LEU A 584 -14.46 -40.43 30.13
N VAL A 585 -13.16 -40.27 30.28
CA VAL A 585 -12.55 -39.83 31.55
C VAL A 585 -11.93 -38.44 31.49
N TYR A 586 -11.64 -37.94 30.29
CA TYR A 586 -11.05 -36.63 30.07
C TYR A 586 -11.23 -36.18 28.62
N SER A 587 -11.40 -34.88 28.40
CA SER A 587 -11.47 -34.26 27.08
C SER A 587 -10.52 -33.07 27.01
N SER A 588 -9.87 -32.89 25.87
CA SER A 588 -8.99 -31.76 25.59
C SER A 588 -9.43 -30.99 24.35
N PHE A 589 -9.22 -29.68 24.34
CA PHE A 589 -9.36 -28.87 23.13
C PHE A 589 -8.21 -29.06 22.13
N GLY A 590 -7.17 -29.82 22.50
CA GLY A 590 -5.99 -30.07 21.68
C GLY A 590 -4.96 -28.95 21.82
N THR A 591 -3.82 -29.24 22.43
CA THR A 591 -2.69 -28.31 22.52
C THR A 591 -1.41 -29.13 22.35
N PRO A 592 -0.47 -28.73 21.48
CA PRO A 592 0.75 -29.50 21.30
C PRO A 592 1.53 -29.62 22.61
N GLY A 593 2.16 -30.77 22.81
CA GLY A 593 3.02 -31.04 23.97
C GLY A 593 2.46 -32.11 24.90
N THR A 594 2.91 -32.05 26.14
CA THR A 594 2.60 -33.05 27.16
C THR A 594 1.41 -32.57 28.00
N THR A 595 0.39 -33.43 28.14
CA THR A 595 -0.74 -33.22 29.04
C THR A 595 -0.70 -34.28 30.14
N ASP A 596 -0.60 -33.82 31.38
CA ASP A 596 -0.75 -34.65 32.57
C ASP A 596 -2.23 -34.67 32.96
N VAL A 597 -2.90 -35.81 32.76
CA VAL A 597 -4.27 -36.03 33.20
C VAL A 597 -4.24 -36.62 34.60
N GLU A 598 -4.66 -35.82 35.57
CA GLU A 598 -4.72 -36.15 36.98
C GLU A 598 -6.13 -35.90 37.52
N TRP A 599 -6.50 -36.61 38.59
CA TRP A 599 -7.80 -36.49 39.24
C TRP A 599 -7.62 -36.29 40.74
N ASP A 600 -8.46 -35.41 41.31
CA ASP A 600 -8.53 -35.22 42.76
C ASP A 600 -8.91 -36.52 43.48
N ASP A 601 -8.56 -36.62 44.77
CA ASP A 601 -8.72 -37.84 45.56
C ASP A 601 -10.13 -38.44 45.51
N ASN A 602 -11.17 -37.59 45.39
CA ASN A 602 -12.59 -37.96 45.33
C ASN A 602 -13.18 -38.01 43.89
N GLU A 603 -12.36 -37.83 42.86
CA GLU A 603 -12.71 -37.91 41.44
C GLU A 603 -11.89 -39.02 40.76
N GLY A 604 -12.08 -39.28 39.46
CA GLY A 604 -11.32 -40.29 38.73
C GLY A 604 -11.77 -41.73 39.04
N ILE A 605 -10.85 -42.69 38.92
CA ILE A 605 -11.16 -44.11 39.15
C ILE A 605 -11.10 -44.45 40.64
N LEU A 606 -12.22 -44.92 41.19
CA LEU A 606 -12.41 -45.24 42.61
C LEU A 606 -12.95 -46.65 42.80
N LEU A 607 -12.77 -47.19 44.00
CA LEU A 607 -13.30 -48.49 44.39
C LEU A 607 -14.69 -48.31 45.00
N GLN A 608 -15.69 -48.96 44.42
CA GLN A 608 -17.02 -49.06 44.99
C GLN A 608 -17.23 -50.45 45.59
N LEU A 609 -17.62 -50.49 46.86
CA LEU A 609 -17.96 -51.72 47.56
C LEU A 609 -19.48 -51.82 47.71
N ASN A 610 -20.12 -52.42 46.71
CA ASN A 610 -21.54 -52.75 46.77
C ASN A 610 -21.80 -53.90 47.78
N ILE A 611 -23.05 -54.02 48.24
CA ILE A 611 -23.49 -55.07 49.17
C ILE A 611 -23.54 -56.42 48.43
N ILE A 612 -22.37 -57.00 48.20
CA ILE A 612 -22.14 -58.34 47.64
C ILE A 612 -21.18 -59.07 48.60
N PRO A 613 -21.27 -60.39 48.80
CA PRO A 613 -20.31 -61.12 49.63
C PRO A 613 -18.88 -60.96 49.08
N ILE A 614 -18.06 -60.15 49.75
CA ILE A 614 -16.63 -60.02 49.45
C ILE A 614 -15.89 -61.15 50.15
N VAL A 615 -15.00 -61.83 49.44
CA VAL A 615 -14.20 -62.91 50.03
C VAL A 615 -13.04 -62.31 50.81
N ALA A 616 -13.09 -62.42 52.13
CA ALA A 616 -12.04 -61.93 53.02
C ALA A 616 -10.68 -62.59 52.74
N ASN A 617 -9.59 -61.84 52.99
CA ASN A 617 -8.20 -62.28 52.81
C ASN A 617 -7.86 -62.76 51.40
N THR A 618 -8.43 -62.12 50.37
CA THR A 618 -8.13 -62.36 48.95
C THR A 618 -7.84 -61.04 48.24
N THR A 619 -7.13 -61.07 47.11
CA THR A 619 -6.82 -59.85 46.33
C THR A 619 -7.63 -59.86 45.05
N TYR A 620 -8.42 -58.81 44.84
CA TYR A 620 -9.13 -58.59 43.59
C TYR A 620 -8.29 -57.76 42.64
N ARG A 621 -8.22 -58.16 41.36
CA ARG A 621 -7.45 -57.47 40.32
C ARG A 621 -8.29 -57.30 39.06
N ALA A 622 -8.03 -56.23 38.33
CA ALA A 622 -8.55 -55.94 37.00
C ALA A 622 -7.49 -55.13 36.24
N ASN A 623 -7.55 -55.20 34.92
CA ASN A 623 -6.72 -54.35 34.07
C ASN A 623 -7.59 -53.22 33.51
N ILE A 624 -7.11 -51.99 33.64
CA ILE A 624 -7.71 -50.83 33.00
C ILE A 624 -6.96 -50.61 31.69
N ASN A 625 -7.67 -50.53 30.57
CA ASN A 625 -7.11 -50.15 29.28
C ASN A 625 -7.48 -48.71 28.99
N TRP A 626 -6.50 -47.93 28.56
CA TRP A 626 -6.68 -46.55 28.13
C TRP A 626 -6.77 -46.47 26.61
N ILE A 627 -7.69 -45.65 26.12
CA ILE A 627 -7.91 -45.43 24.68
C ILE A 627 -7.90 -43.92 24.45
N ILE A 628 -7.19 -43.48 23.42
CA ILE A 628 -7.16 -42.09 22.99
C ILE A 628 -7.74 -41.98 21.58
N GLU A 629 -8.64 -41.01 21.38
CA GLU A 629 -9.31 -40.75 20.11
C GLU A 629 -9.23 -39.29 19.69
#